data_AF-A0A0S7ZZB1-F1
#
_entry.id   AF-A0A0S7ZZB1-F1
#
_cell.length_a   1.000
_cell.length_b   1.000
_cell.length_c   1.000
_cell.angle_alpha   90.00
_cell.angle_beta   90.00
_cell.angle_gamma   90.00
#
_symmetry.space_group_name_H-M   'P 1'
#
loop_
_entity.id
_entity.type
_entity.pdbx_description
1 polymer ?
#
loop_
_entity_poly.entity_id
_entity_poly.type
_entity_poly.pdbx_seq_one_letter_code
_entity_poly.pdbx_strand_id
1 'polypeptide(L)'
;MPIKIILLLLLFSLNGMPLLVHAQEAKLDPSRVKWSSLHYKTYIVFFSMNVKARLKQIPLATSKTALLTPKQGQGAMPKADPTYRIDLDSKIMGRKSFISLWFDPSGNAFQRTQTDTGSKQRIKTYRILENGYYSHETKPKKNETDLPPNKWTQIGEGNKTFNKLPPAGVTITEPTALYYLVSASNLKKPGDKFQEYIFTKHGIYQLNLHAVDYKEIE
;
A
#
# COMPACT_ATOMS: atom_id res chain seq x y z
N MET A 1 -16.10 -17.87 2.16
CA MET A 1 -15.81 -17.63 3.58
C MET A 1 -14.95 -16.37 3.71
N PRO A 2 -15.27 -15.41 4.60
CA PRO A 2 -14.42 -14.25 4.83
C PRO A 2 -13.27 -14.62 5.78
N ILE A 3 -12.04 -14.60 5.27
CA ILE A 3 -10.84 -14.71 6.11
C ILE A 3 -10.73 -13.42 6.94
N LYS A 4 -10.81 -13.52 8.26
CA LYS A 4 -10.52 -12.41 9.18
C LYS A 4 -9.03 -12.44 9.55
N ILE A 5 -8.21 -11.67 8.83
CA ILE A 5 -6.81 -11.45 9.21
C ILE A 5 -6.78 -10.40 10.34
N ILE A 6 -6.45 -10.82 11.57
CA ILE A 6 -6.15 -9.92 12.68
C ILE A 6 -4.66 -9.58 12.60
N LEU A 7 -4.33 -8.37 12.12
CA LEU A 7 -2.96 -7.87 12.14
C LEU A 7 -2.69 -7.22 13.50
N LEU A 8 -2.14 -7.99 14.43
CA LEU A 8 -1.73 -7.50 15.74
C LEU A 8 -0.22 -7.21 15.73
N LEU A 9 0.16 -5.93 15.69
CA LEU A 9 1.54 -5.49 15.88
C LEU A 9 1.83 -5.50 17.38
N LEU A 10 2.29 -6.63 17.90
CA LEU A 10 2.72 -6.76 19.29
C LEU A 10 4.25 -6.74 19.39
N LEU A 11 4.77 -5.78 20.14
CA LEU A 11 6.14 -5.75 20.64
C LEU A 11 6.18 -6.58 21.93
N PHE A 12 6.49 -7.88 21.82
CA PHE A 12 6.85 -8.67 23.00
C PHE A 12 8.15 -9.43 22.73
N SER A 13 9.19 -9.13 23.51
CA SER A 13 10.38 -9.94 23.64
C SER A 13 10.13 -11.02 24.70
N LEU A 14 9.87 -12.24 24.26
CA LEU A 14 9.86 -13.42 25.12
C LEU A 14 11.02 -14.33 24.73
N ASN A 15 11.98 -14.44 25.65
CA ASN A 15 13.07 -15.42 25.60
C ASN A 15 12.48 -16.82 25.76
N GLY A 16 12.51 -17.61 24.68
CA GLY A 16 12.10 -19.02 24.67
C GLY A 16 12.93 -19.78 23.64
N MET A 17 13.34 -21.00 24.02
CA MET A 17 14.26 -21.90 23.30
C MET A 17 14.11 -21.90 21.77
N PRO A 18 15.21 -21.93 20.99
CA PRO A 18 15.14 -22.05 19.54
C PRO A 18 14.74 -23.48 19.17
N LEU A 19 13.45 -23.71 18.97
CA LEU A 19 13.03 -24.76 18.04
C LEU A 19 13.60 -24.39 16.67
N LEU A 20 14.40 -25.30 16.09
CA LEU A 20 14.90 -25.20 14.72
C LEU A 20 13.71 -25.32 13.74
N VAL A 21 12.92 -24.25 13.68
CA VAL A 21 11.93 -24.07 12.64
C VAL A 21 12.72 -23.73 11.37
N HIS A 22 12.69 -24.63 10.39
CA HIS A 22 13.09 -24.31 9.03
C HIS A 22 12.16 -23.20 8.52
N ALA A 23 12.60 -21.96 8.70
CA ALA A 23 11.94 -20.76 8.21
C ALA A 23 12.19 -20.67 6.71
N GLN A 24 11.12 -20.67 5.92
CA GLN A 24 11.20 -20.44 4.49
C GLN A 24 11.02 -18.95 4.20
N GLU A 25 11.80 -18.42 3.27
CA GLU A 25 11.52 -17.10 2.69
C GLU A 25 10.24 -17.21 1.84
N ALA A 26 9.20 -16.50 2.26
CA ALA A 26 7.89 -16.60 1.62
C ALA A 26 7.93 -15.98 0.21
N LYS A 27 7.64 -16.78 -0.82
CA LYS A 27 7.34 -16.26 -2.16
C LYS A 27 5.89 -15.78 -2.22
N LEU A 28 5.65 -14.72 -2.99
CA LEU A 28 4.31 -14.23 -3.27
C LEU A 28 3.64 -15.13 -4.31
N ASP A 29 2.43 -15.56 -4.02
CA ASP A 29 1.55 -16.28 -4.92
C ASP A 29 0.19 -15.55 -5.00
N PRO A 30 -0.05 -14.81 -6.10
CA PRO A 30 -1.30 -14.07 -6.30
C PRO A 30 -2.55 -14.95 -6.24
N SER A 31 -2.44 -16.24 -6.57
CA SER A 31 -3.59 -17.16 -6.59
C SER A 31 -4.16 -17.43 -5.20
N ARG A 32 -3.39 -17.14 -4.14
CA ARG A 32 -3.81 -17.26 -2.74
C ARG A 32 -4.69 -16.12 -2.27
N VAL A 33 -4.71 -15.02 -2.99
CA VAL A 33 -5.54 -13.87 -2.62
C VAL A 33 -6.99 -14.18 -2.98
N LYS A 34 -7.74 -14.72 -2.01
CA LYS A 34 -9.14 -15.14 -2.19
C LYS A 34 -10.17 -14.04 -1.92
N TRP A 35 -9.72 -12.83 -1.56
CA TRP A 35 -10.62 -11.72 -1.23
C TRP A 35 -10.58 -10.64 -2.31
N SER A 36 -11.73 -10.00 -2.52
CA SER A 36 -11.88 -8.78 -3.34
C SER A 36 -12.24 -7.56 -2.49
N SER A 37 -12.71 -7.78 -1.25
CA SER A 37 -13.04 -6.73 -0.29
C SER A 37 -12.75 -7.19 1.14
N LEU A 38 -12.14 -6.31 1.94
CA LEU A 38 -11.88 -6.51 3.37
C LEU A 38 -12.43 -5.31 4.15
N HIS A 39 -13.06 -5.59 5.29
CA HIS A 39 -13.68 -4.58 6.14
C HIS A 39 -13.08 -4.70 7.53
N TYR A 40 -12.46 -3.62 7.99
CA TYR A 40 -11.82 -3.55 9.30
C TYR A 40 -12.46 -2.45 10.13
N LYS A 41 -12.61 -2.73 11.41
CA LYS A 41 -12.91 -1.75 12.43
C LYS A 41 -11.80 -1.80 13.46
N THR A 42 -11.08 -0.69 13.62
CA THR A 42 -10.01 -0.57 14.61
C THR A 42 -10.35 0.51 15.61
N TYR A 43 -9.79 0.40 16.81
CA TYR A 43 -9.97 1.32 17.91
C TYR A 43 -8.60 1.83 18.36
N ILE A 44 -8.45 3.15 18.40
CA ILE A 44 -7.32 3.81 19.04
C ILE A 44 -7.96 4.67 20.12
N VAL A 45 -7.65 4.40 21.40
CA VAL A 45 -8.15 5.07 22.62
C VAL A 45 -9.11 6.25 22.34
N PHE A 46 -10.42 6.03 22.56
CA PHE A 46 -11.56 6.93 22.29
C PHE A 46 -12.02 7.12 20.83
N PHE A 47 -11.35 6.55 19.85
CA PHE A 47 -11.70 6.68 18.44
C PHE A 47 -11.87 5.31 17.78
N SER A 48 -12.87 5.23 16.89
CA SER A 48 -13.00 4.10 15.98
C SER A 48 -12.71 4.56 14.56
N MET A 49 -11.99 3.72 13.82
CA MET A 49 -11.73 3.90 12.40
C MET A 49 -12.26 2.69 11.66
N ASN A 50 -13.10 2.95 10.66
CA ASN A 50 -13.53 1.94 9.71
C ASN A 50 -12.64 2.05 8.47
N VAL A 51 -12.09 0.92 8.04
CA VAL A 51 -11.28 0.82 6.83
C VAL A 51 -11.90 -0.23 5.92
N LYS A 52 -12.18 0.14 4.67
CA LYS A 52 -12.63 -0.78 3.63
C LYS A 52 -11.56 -0.86 2.54
N ALA A 53 -10.96 -2.02 2.39
CA ALA A 53 -10.03 -2.32 1.31
C ALA A 53 -10.75 -3.06 0.19
N ARG A 54 -10.48 -2.71 -1.07
CA ARG A 54 -11.00 -3.42 -2.25
C ARG A 54 -9.86 -3.69 -3.21
N LEU A 55 -9.70 -4.94 -3.64
CA LEU A 55 -8.69 -5.34 -4.61
C LEU A 55 -9.34 -5.60 -5.97
N LYS A 56 -8.72 -5.10 -7.02
CA LYS A 56 -9.14 -5.28 -8.41
C LYS A 56 -7.96 -5.75 -9.24
N GLN A 57 -8.19 -6.74 -10.10
CA GLN A 57 -7.30 -7.04 -11.22
C GLN A 57 -7.61 -6.05 -12.35
N ILE A 58 -6.56 -5.46 -12.91
CA ILE A 58 -6.66 -4.48 -13.98
C ILE A 58 -5.77 -4.93 -15.15
N PRO A 59 -6.31 -5.00 -16.37
CA PRO A 59 -5.51 -5.31 -17.55
C PRO A 59 -4.32 -4.37 -17.70
N LEU A 60 -3.19 -4.89 -18.18
CA LEU A 60 -1.96 -4.12 -18.36
C LEU A 60 -2.16 -2.84 -19.18
N ALA A 61 -2.93 -2.92 -20.27
CA ALA A 61 -3.20 -1.76 -21.13
C ALA A 61 -3.91 -0.62 -20.36
N THR A 62 -4.94 -0.95 -19.58
CA THR A 62 -5.66 0.02 -18.72
C THR A 62 -4.77 0.57 -17.61
N SER A 63 -3.88 -0.26 -17.06
CA SER A 63 -2.93 0.17 -16.04
C SER A 63 -1.96 1.22 -16.60
N LYS A 64 -1.37 0.98 -17.78
CA LYS A 64 -0.43 1.90 -18.42
C LYS A 64 -1.03 3.29 -18.67
N THR A 65 -2.29 3.37 -19.07
CA THR A 65 -2.97 4.65 -19.37
C THR A 65 -3.46 5.39 -18.12
N ALA A 66 -3.65 4.69 -17.00
CA ALA A 66 -4.11 5.29 -15.75
C ALA A 66 -2.99 5.94 -14.90
N LEU A 67 -1.73 5.66 -15.22
CA LEU A 67 -0.58 6.18 -14.48
C LEU A 67 -0.25 7.60 -14.94
N LEU A 68 0.07 8.45 -13.96
CA LEU A 68 0.53 9.81 -14.20
C LEU A 68 1.88 9.77 -14.93
N THR A 69 1.98 10.51 -16.02
CA THR A 69 3.26 10.80 -16.68
C THR A 69 4.01 11.84 -15.85
N PRO A 70 5.13 11.50 -15.22
CA PRO A 70 5.90 12.48 -14.46
C PRO A 70 6.56 13.48 -15.41
N LYS A 71 6.66 14.75 -15.00
CA LYS A 71 7.38 15.79 -15.76
C LYS A 71 8.90 15.59 -15.75
N GLN A 72 9.41 14.82 -14.77
CA GLN A 72 10.83 14.55 -14.58
C GLN A 72 11.03 13.09 -14.13
N GLY A 73 12.10 12.46 -14.62
CA GLY A 73 12.43 11.07 -14.33
C GLY A 73 11.53 10.07 -15.06
N GLN A 74 11.84 8.78 -14.89
CA GLN A 74 11.07 7.69 -15.47
C GLN A 74 10.26 6.98 -14.38
N GLY A 75 8.93 6.98 -14.54
CA GLY A 75 8.04 6.27 -13.62
C GLY A 75 8.14 4.76 -13.79
N ALA A 76 8.05 4.02 -12.68
CA ALA A 76 8.01 2.56 -12.70
C ALA A 76 6.82 2.08 -13.55
N MET A 77 7.08 1.37 -14.64
CA MET A 77 6.04 0.93 -15.56
C MET A 77 5.59 -0.51 -15.28
N PRO A 78 4.28 -0.80 -15.36
CA PRO A 78 3.80 -2.15 -15.23
C PRO A 78 4.30 -3.00 -16.40
N LYS A 79 4.77 -4.21 -16.06
CA LYS A 79 5.21 -5.23 -17.04
C LYS A 79 4.34 -6.48 -17.01
N ALA A 80 3.77 -6.82 -15.86
CA ALA A 80 2.91 -7.99 -15.68
C ALA A 80 1.46 -7.73 -16.13
N ASP A 81 0.78 -8.78 -16.57
CA ASP A 81 -0.65 -8.79 -16.89
C ASP A 81 -1.31 -10.00 -16.19
N PRO A 82 -2.32 -9.81 -15.32
CA PRO A 82 -2.89 -8.53 -14.90
C PRO A 82 -1.99 -7.75 -13.93
N THR A 83 -2.25 -6.46 -13.83
CA THR A 83 -1.84 -5.64 -12.69
C THR A 83 -2.93 -5.61 -11.63
N TYR A 84 -2.63 -5.04 -10.47
CA TYR A 84 -3.58 -4.89 -9.38
C TYR A 84 -3.76 -3.43 -8.98
N ARG A 85 -4.98 -3.13 -8.52
CA ARG A 85 -5.31 -1.89 -7.83
C ARG A 85 -5.99 -2.20 -6.51
N ILE A 86 -5.46 -1.65 -5.43
CA ILE A 86 -6.12 -1.67 -4.13
C ILE A 86 -6.67 -0.29 -3.79
N ASP A 87 -7.95 -0.24 -3.45
CA ASP A 87 -8.67 0.97 -3.03
C ASP A 87 -8.95 0.87 -1.52
N LEU A 88 -8.39 1.77 -0.72
CA LEU A 88 -8.70 1.92 0.70
C LEU A 88 -9.62 3.12 0.93
N ASP A 89 -10.76 2.90 1.58
CA ASP A 89 -11.61 3.95 2.11
C ASP A 89 -11.49 3.96 3.64
N SER A 90 -11.27 5.14 4.21
CA SER A 90 -11.16 5.31 5.66
C SER A 90 -11.80 6.62 6.11
N LYS A 91 -12.41 6.58 7.30
CA LYS A 91 -12.97 7.76 7.97
C LYS A 91 -12.50 7.81 9.41
N ILE A 92 -11.91 8.93 9.81
CA ILE A 92 -11.46 9.21 11.17
C ILE A 92 -11.70 10.68 11.50
N MET A 93 -12.36 10.98 12.62
CA MET A 93 -12.56 12.35 13.14
C MET A 93 -13.03 13.38 12.07
N GLY A 94 -14.07 13.05 11.31
CA GLY A 94 -14.60 13.96 10.27
C GLY A 94 -13.75 14.09 9.00
N ARG A 95 -12.54 13.52 8.97
CA ARG A 95 -11.74 13.37 7.75
C ARG A 95 -12.08 12.06 7.05
N LYS A 96 -12.30 12.14 5.74
CA LYS A 96 -12.41 10.97 4.86
C LYS A 96 -11.16 10.92 3.98
N SER A 97 -10.56 9.74 3.87
CA SER A 97 -9.38 9.50 3.03
C SER A 97 -9.63 8.28 2.17
N PHE A 98 -9.56 8.50 0.86
CA PHE A 98 -9.59 7.45 -0.15
C PHE A 98 -8.19 7.31 -0.75
N ILE A 99 -7.61 6.11 -0.69
CA ILE A 99 -6.31 5.80 -1.26
C ILE A 99 -6.50 4.78 -2.38
N SER A 100 -5.86 5.00 -3.52
CA SER A 100 -5.71 4.00 -4.57
C SER A 100 -4.23 3.73 -4.80
N LEU A 101 -3.83 2.47 -4.74
CA LEU A 101 -2.48 2.03 -5.06
C LEU A 101 -2.51 1.09 -6.26
N TRP A 102 -1.68 1.38 -7.25
CA TRP A 102 -1.43 0.58 -8.44
C TRP A 102 -0.13 -0.20 -8.25
N PHE A 103 -0.15 -1.50 -8.50
CA PHE A 103 0.99 -2.39 -8.31
C PHE A 103 0.89 -3.66 -9.19
N ASP A 104 1.93 -4.47 -9.27
CA ASP A 104 1.92 -5.75 -10.00
C ASP A 104 1.83 -6.98 -9.07
N PRO A 105 1.72 -8.21 -9.59
CA PRO A 105 1.60 -9.41 -8.74
C PRO A 105 2.81 -9.66 -7.82
N SER A 106 3.97 -9.04 -8.08
CA SER A 106 5.14 -9.11 -7.19
C SER A 106 5.05 -8.11 -6.04
N GLY A 107 4.02 -7.26 -5.99
CA GLY A 107 3.87 -6.21 -5.00
C GLY A 107 4.57 -4.90 -5.35
N ASN A 108 5.18 -4.80 -6.54
CA ASN A 108 5.91 -3.62 -6.96
C ASN A 108 4.94 -2.46 -7.24
N ALA A 109 5.09 -1.37 -6.51
CA ALA A 109 4.20 -0.23 -6.54
C ALA A 109 4.57 0.74 -7.66
N PHE A 110 3.56 1.23 -8.37
CA PHE A 110 3.71 2.18 -9.47
C PHE A 110 3.25 3.58 -9.08
N GLN A 111 2.08 3.67 -8.46
CA GLN A 111 1.44 4.93 -8.17
C GLN A 111 0.48 4.81 -7.02
N ARG A 112 0.56 5.76 -6.10
CA ARG A 112 -0.40 5.94 -5.02
C ARG A 112 -1.10 7.29 -5.17
N THR A 113 -2.42 7.29 -5.20
CA THR A 113 -3.24 8.49 -5.14
C THR A 113 -4.01 8.51 -3.83
N GLN A 114 -4.02 9.64 -3.14
CA GLN A 114 -4.81 9.87 -1.94
C GLN A 114 -5.70 11.09 -2.11
N THR A 115 -6.99 10.91 -1.93
CA THR A 115 -8.00 11.96 -1.90
C THR A 115 -8.46 12.14 -0.47
N ASP A 116 -8.12 13.28 0.12
CA ASP A 116 -8.58 13.71 1.44
C ASP A 116 -9.77 14.67 1.26
N THR A 117 -10.83 14.49 2.04
CA THR A 117 -11.97 15.42 2.15
C THR A 117 -12.38 15.62 3.62
N GLY A 118 -13.21 16.63 3.90
CA GLY A 118 -13.58 17.05 5.25
C GLY A 118 -12.66 18.17 5.75
N SER A 119 -12.07 18.01 6.93
CA SER A 119 -11.18 19.02 7.55
C SER A 119 -9.90 19.32 6.77
N LYS A 120 -9.51 18.44 5.84
CA LYS A 120 -8.40 18.65 4.91
C LYS A 120 -8.83 18.19 3.52
N GLN A 121 -8.71 19.09 2.55
CA GLN A 121 -9.09 18.82 1.16
C GLN A 121 -7.86 18.83 0.26
N ARG A 122 -7.59 17.70 -0.40
CA ARG A 122 -6.55 17.58 -1.44
C ARG A 122 -6.65 16.25 -2.17
N ILE A 123 -6.18 16.22 -3.41
CA ILE A 123 -5.76 15.01 -4.10
C ILE A 123 -4.24 15.04 -4.14
N LYS A 124 -3.58 13.95 -3.73
CA LYS A 124 -2.13 13.81 -3.84
C LYS A 124 -1.76 12.49 -4.48
N THR A 125 -1.06 12.56 -5.61
CA THR A 125 -0.50 11.41 -6.31
C THR A 125 1.01 11.36 -6.09
N TYR A 126 1.51 10.19 -5.75
CA TYR A 126 2.92 9.84 -5.75
C TYR A 126 3.14 8.82 -6.86
N ARG A 127 3.92 9.21 -7.87
CA ARG A 127 4.39 8.35 -8.94
C ARG A 127 5.79 7.86 -8.57
N ILE A 128 5.94 6.56 -8.38
CA ILE A 128 7.22 5.97 -8.01
C ILE A 128 8.14 6.00 -9.23
N LEU A 129 9.36 6.49 -9.02
CA LEU A 129 10.45 6.56 -10.00
C LEU A 129 11.54 5.56 -9.59
N GLU A 130 12.50 5.31 -10.47
CA GLU A 130 13.64 4.43 -10.19
C GLU A 130 14.44 4.84 -8.93
N ASN A 131 14.62 6.14 -8.71
CA ASN A 131 15.43 6.68 -7.63
C ASN A 131 14.65 7.52 -6.61
N GLY A 132 13.32 7.45 -6.60
CA GLY A 132 12.52 8.38 -5.81
C GLY A 132 11.05 8.42 -6.16
N TYR A 133 10.46 9.61 -6.11
CA TYR A 133 9.10 9.84 -6.56
C TYR A 133 8.90 11.21 -7.18
N TYR A 134 7.95 11.25 -8.11
CA TYR A 134 7.27 12.47 -8.52
C TYR A 134 5.97 12.62 -7.73
N SER A 135 5.67 13.82 -7.25
CA SER A 135 4.42 14.14 -6.57
C SER A 135 3.66 15.21 -7.31
N HIS A 136 2.35 14.99 -7.43
CA HIS A 136 1.40 15.94 -7.98
C HIS A 136 0.25 16.07 -6.97
N GLU A 137 0.02 17.28 -6.49
CA GLU A 137 -1.01 17.62 -5.51
C GLU A 137 -1.96 18.66 -6.10
N THR A 138 -3.26 18.46 -5.90
CA THR A 138 -4.31 19.41 -6.26
C THR A 138 -5.12 19.75 -5.01
N LYS A 139 -5.41 21.03 -4.79
CA LYS A 139 -6.16 21.56 -3.66
C LYS A 139 -7.19 22.59 -4.12
N PRO A 140 -8.30 22.76 -3.38
CA PRO A 140 -9.21 23.87 -3.63
C PRO A 140 -8.55 25.21 -3.29
N LYS A 141 -8.79 26.23 -4.12
CA LYS A 141 -8.69 27.64 -3.70
C LYS A 141 -9.84 27.99 -2.76
N LYS A 142 -9.80 29.19 -2.16
CA LYS A 142 -10.83 29.67 -1.21
C LYS A 142 -12.26 29.59 -1.74
N ASN A 143 -12.47 29.81 -3.04
CA ASN A 143 -13.77 29.75 -3.71
C ASN A 143 -14.11 28.37 -4.30
N GLU A 144 -13.25 27.36 -4.10
CA GLU A 144 -13.40 26.01 -4.66
C GLU A 144 -13.66 24.96 -3.58
N THR A 145 -13.73 25.35 -2.30
CA THR A 145 -13.83 24.42 -1.15
C THR A 145 -15.08 23.56 -1.15
N ASP A 146 -16.13 24.01 -1.81
CA ASP A 146 -17.40 23.28 -1.96
C ASP A 146 -17.51 22.57 -3.32
N LEU A 147 -16.54 22.76 -4.21
CA LEU A 147 -16.50 22.10 -5.50
C LEU A 147 -15.96 20.67 -5.37
N PRO A 148 -16.36 19.75 -6.26
CA PRO A 148 -15.83 18.40 -6.26
C PRO A 148 -14.32 18.38 -6.59
N PRO A 149 -13.57 17.34 -6.14
CA PRO A 149 -12.12 17.30 -6.25
C PRO A 149 -11.53 17.47 -7.66
N ASN A 150 -12.28 17.10 -8.71
CA ASN A 150 -11.88 17.27 -10.11
C ASN A 150 -11.98 18.72 -10.63
N LYS A 151 -12.48 19.66 -9.82
CA LYS A 151 -12.61 21.09 -10.16
C LYS A 151 -11.61 21.98 -9.43
N TRP A 152 -10.82 21.41 -8.53
CA TRP A 152 -9.80 22.13 -7.78
C TRP A 152 -8.64 22.55 -8.70
N THR A 153 -8.18 23.80 -8.58
CA THR A 153 -7.19 24.36 -9.53
C THR A 153 -5.84 24.70 -8.92
N GLN A 154 -5.69 24.67 -7.59
CA GLN A 154 -4.39 24.91 -6.98
C GLN A 154 -3.51 23.65 -7.11
N ILE A 155 -2.52 23.71 -7.99
CA ILE A 155 -1.60 22.61 -8.29
C ILE A 155 -0.27 22.83 -7.59
N GLY A 156 0.28 21.77 -6.99
CA GLY A 156 1.64 21.71 -6.49
C GLY A 156 2.33 20.45 -7.01
N GLU A 157 3.53 20.60 -7.54
CA GLU A 157 4.32 19.50 -8.07
C GLU A 157 5.70 19.48 -7.41
N GLY A 158 6.32 18.31 -7.36
CA GLY A 158 7.68 18.20 -6.85
C GLY A 158 8.26 16.82 -7.04
N ASN A 159 9.58 16.75 -7.04
CA ASN A 159 10.35 15.51 -7.12
C ASN A 159 11.15 15.32 -5.85
N LYS A 160 11.33 14.07 -5.45
CA LYS A 160 12.25 13.70 -4.38
C LYS A 160 13.05 12.49 -4.81
N THR A 161 14.36 12.67 -4.86
CA THR A 161 15.34 11.60 -4.98
C THR A 161 15.70 11.08 -3.59
N PHE A 162 15.89 9.78 -3.46
CA PHE A 162 16.39 9.18 -2.23
C PHE A 162 17.90 8.98 -2.31
N ASN A 163 18.59 9.29 -1.20
CA ASN A 163 20.04 9.13 -1.11
C ASN A 163 20.47 7.67 -0.95
N LYS A 164 19.56 6.81 -0.48
CA LYS A 164 19.77 5.37 -0.34
C LYS A 164 18.71 4.67 -1.16
N LEU A 165 19.16 3.94 -2.17
CA LEU A 165 18.32 3.10 -3.01
C LEU A 165 18.49 1.64 -2.58
N PRO A 166 17.45 0.82 -2.71
CA PRO A 166 17.59 -0.60 -2.49
C PRO A 166 18.40 -1.22 -3.66
N PRO A 167 18.87 -2.47 -3.53
CA PRO A 167 19.62 -3.12 -4.60
C PRO A 167 18.86 -3.13 -5.93
N ALA A 168 19.58 -3.07 -7.05
CA ALA A 168 18.95 -3.09 -8.37
C ALA A 168 18.10 -4.36 -8.55
N GLY A 169 16.93 -4.21 -9.17
CA GLY A 169 16.03 -5.33 -9.48
C GLY A 169 15.13 -5.79 -8.34
N VAL A 170 15.19 -5.17 -7.15
CA VAL A 170 14.26 -5.48 -6.06
C VAL A 170 12.92 -4.76 -6.23
N THR A 171 11.86 -5.42 -5.78
CA THR A 171 10.52 -4.87 -5.67
C THR A 171 10.51 -3.71 -4.67
N ILE A 172 9.89 -2.60 -5.05
CA ILE A 172 9.60 -1.49 -4.13
C ILE A 172 8.08 -1.42 -3.97
N THR A 173 7.58 -1.68 -2.78
CA THR A 173 6.16 -1.65 -2.48
C THR A 173 5.75 -0.38 -1.72
N GLU A 174 4.49 -0.28 -1.31
CA GLU A 174 3.95 0.83 -0.50
C GLU A 174 3.11 0.25 0.64
N PRO A 175 3.00 0.91 1.82
CA PRO A 175 2.30 0.32 2.98
C PRO A 175 0.88 -0.19 2.71
N THR A 176 0.15 0.40 1.75
CA THR A 176 -1.20 -0.05 1.36
C THR A 176 -1.18 -1.43 0.69
N ALA A 177 -0.07 -1.85 0.08
CA ALA A 177 0.07 -3.19 -0.49
C ALA A 177 0.14 -4.28 0.58
N LEU A 178 0.35 -3.96 1.86
CA LEU A 178 0.50 -4.97 2.92
C LEU A 178 -0.70 -5.91 3.03
N TYR A 179 -1.93 -5.44 2.78
CA TYR A 179 -3.11 -6.30 2.71
C TYR A 179 -2.98 -7.40 1.66
N TYR A 180 -2.44 -7.04 0.49
CA TYR A 180 -2.16 -7.97 -0.59
C TYR A 180 -0.98 -8.87 -0.24
N LEU A 181 0.15 -8.30 0.17
CA LEU A 181 1.39 -9.01 0.44
C LEU A 181 1.22 -10.09 1.50
N VAL A 182 0.57 -9.78 2.62
CA VAL A 182 0.29 -10.77 3.67
C VAL A 182 -0.56 -11.91 3.13
N SER A 183 -1.56 -11.61 2.30
CA SER A 183 -2.47 -12.62 1.73
C SER A 183 -1.82 -13.49 0.65
N ALA A 184 -0.95 -12.88 -0.16
CA ALA A 184 -0.20 -13.54 -1.22
C ALA A 184 1.03 -14.28 -0.68
N SER A 185 1.54 -13.90 0.48
CA SER A 185 2.69 -14.55 1.11
C SER A 185 2.34 -15.94 1.63
N ASN A 186 3.33 -16.84 1.61
CA ASN A 186 3.24 -18.18 2.20
C ASN A 186 3.62 -18.21 3.69
N LEU A 187 3.17 -17.22 4.48
CA LEU A 187 3.35 -17.23 5.93
C LEU A 187 2.33 -18.20 6.56
N LYS A 188 2.71 -19.46 6.74
CA LYS A 188 1.82 -20.56 7.18
C LYS A 188 2.07 -21.03 8.60
N LYS A 189 3.26 -20.79 9.14
CA LYS A 189 3.63 -21.24 10.48
C LYS A 189 4.45 -20.17 11.22
N PRO A 190 4.46 -20.19 12.56
CA PRO A 190 5.36 -19.36 13.34
C PRO A 190 6.81 -19.50 12.86
N GLY A 191 7.52 -18.37 12.80
CA GLY A 191 8.89 -18.29 12.32
C GLY A 191 9.05 -18.06 10.82
N ASP A 192 8.01 -18.26 10.01
CA ASP A 192 8.05 -17.88 8.58
C ASP A 192 8.31 -16.37 8.45
N LYS A 193 9.07 -16.00 7.41
CA LYS A 193 9.51 -14.62 7.19
C LYS A 193 9.25 -14.16 5.78
N PHE A 194 9.04 -12.86 5.65
CA PHE A 194 8.90 -12.18 4.37
C PHE A 194 9.59 -10.82 4.46
N GLN A 195 10.44 -10.50 3.48
CA GLN A 195 11.19 -9.26 3.44
C GLN A 195 10.81 -8.48 2.18
N GLU A 196 10.58 -7.18 2.34
CA GLU A 196 10.29 -6.26 1.22
C GLU A 196 10.92 -4.89 1.44
N TYR A 197 11.00 -4.10 0.36
CA TYR A 197 11.37 -2.68 0.45
C TYR A 197 10.12 -1.81 0.32
N ILE A 198 9.84 -1.03 1.37
CA ILE A 198 8.68 -0.15 1.44
C ILE A 198 9.05 1.29 1.15
N PHE A 199 8.42 1.84 0.13
CA PHE A 199 8.41 3.26 -0.17
C PHE A 199 7.56 4.05 0.83
N THR A 200 8.11 5.17 1.30
CA THR A 200 7.37 6.23 1.98
C THR A 200 7.78 7.61 1.45
N LYS A 201 7.07 8.66 1.85
CA LYS A 201 7.49 10.04 1.54
C LYS A 201 8.87 10.41 2.12
N HIS A 202 9.36 9.67 3.12
CA HIS A 202 10.61 9.98 3.81
C HIS A 202 11.82 9.25 3.20
N GLY A 203 11.60 8.05 2.68
CA GLY A 203 12.64 7.18 2.13
C GLY A 203 12.09 5.79 1.84
N ILE A 204 12.98 4.90 1.42
CA ILE A 204 12.72 3.48 1.26
C ILE A 204 13.29 2.75 2.48
N TYR A 205 12.50 1.85 3.07
CA TYR A 205 12.86 1.08 4.25
C TYR A 205 12.74 -0.40 3.97
N GLN A 206 13.62 -1.21 4.53
CA GLN A 206 13.42 -2.66 4.54
C GLN A 206 12.37 -3.01 5.60
N LEU A 207 11.29 -3.66 5.18
CA LEU A 207 10.31 -4.28 6.05
C LEU A 207 10.64 -5.76 6.20
N ASN A 208 10.62 -6.25 7.43
CA ASN A 208 10.66 -7.67 7.73
C ASN A 208 9.34 -8.05 8.44
N LEU A 209 8.57 -8.94 7.84
CA LEU A 209 7.39 -9.55 8.43
C LEU A 209 7.75 -10.93 8.96
N HIS A 210 7.26 -11.22 10.17
CA HIS A 210 7.46 -12.48 10.84
C HIS A 210 6.10 -13.03 11.26
N ALA A 211 5.80 -14.27 10.90
CA ALA A 211 4.69 -14.98 11.49
C ALA A 211 5.06 -15.32 12.94
N VAL A 212 4.32 -14.77 13.91
CA VAL A 212 4.54 -15.04 15.34
C VAL A 212 3.63 -16.15 15.84
N ASP A 213 2.41 -16.19 15.32
CA ASP A 213 1.40 -17.18 15.65
C ASP A 213 0.56 -17.48 14.40
N TYR A 214 0.00 -18.69 14.33
CA TYR A 214 -0.92 -19.10 13.28
C TYR A 214 -2.09 -19.84 13.89
N LYS A 215 -3.29 -19.28 13.73
CA LYS A 215 -4.53 -19.92 14.11
C LYS A 215 -5.44 -19.99 12.89
N GLU A 216 -5.68 -21.20 12.42
CA GLU A 216 -6.74 -21.46 11.47
C GLU A 216 -8.08 -21.27 12.18
N ILE A 217 -8.97 -20.50 11.55
CA ILE A 217 -10.31 -20.25 12.08
C ILE A 217 -11.25 -20.98 11.12
N GLU A 218 -11.87 -22.06 11.61
CA GLU A 218 -12.95 -22.79 10.94
C GLU A 218 -14.22 -21.94 10.78
#